data_AF-U3AXD8-F1
#
_entry.id   AF-U3AXD8-F1
#
_cell.length_a   1.000
_cell.length_b   1.000
_cell.length_c   1.000
_cell.angle_alpha   90.00
_cell.angle_beta   90.00
_cell.angle_gamma   90.00
#
_symmetry.space_group_name_H-M   'P 1'
#
loop_
_entity.id
_entity.type
_entity.pdbx_description
1 polymer ?
#
loop_
_entity_poly.entity_id
_entity_poly.type
_entity_poly.pdbx_seq_one_letter_code
_entity_poly.pdbx_strand_id
1 'polypeptide(L)' 'MRYSEYKVVHIVEGGCGTILLGSSGLPMQKIEAELNKYAQDGWQMVFQVIEHKRFWLFWSREAAIITLGR' A
#
# COMPACT_ATOMS: atom_id res chain seq x y z
N MET A 1 3.45 -7.16 25.19
CA MET A 1 3.42 -6.76 23.77
C MET A 1 2.31 -5.72 23.60
N ARG A 2 2.50 -4.68 22.79
CA ARG A 2 1.57 -3.53 22.69
C ARG A 2 0.29 -3.84 21.90
N TYR A 3 0.33 -4.84 21.03
CA TYR A 3 -0.79 -5.34 20.24
C TYR A 3 -0.87 -6.86 20.41
N SER A 4 -2.10 -7.39 20.31
CA SER A 4 -2.39 -8.83 20.36
C SER A 4 -2.36 -9.48 18.98
N GLU A 5 -2.69 -8.73 17.95
CA GLU A 5 -2.80 -9.21 16.58
C GLU A 5 -2.07 -8.27 15.62
N TYR A 6 -1.51 -8.85 14.55
CA TYR A 6 -0.85 -8.11 13.48
C TYR A 6 -1.42 -8.51 12.12
N LYS A 7 -1.60 -7.52 11.25
CA LYS A 7 -2.05 -7.71 9.87
C LYS A 7 -1.14 -6.92 8.93
N VAL A 8 -0.65 -7.59 7.88
CA VAL A 8 0.15 -6.94 6.84
C VAL A 8 -0.70 -6.79 5.59
N VAL A 9 -0.83 -5.55 5.13
CA VAL A 9 -1.55 -5.19 3.90
C VAL A 9 -0.54 -4.77 2.86
N HIS A 10 -0.61 -5.38 1.68
CA HIS A 10 0.26 -5.07 0.55
C HIS A 10 -0.57 -4.44 -0.56
N ILE A 11 -0.40 -3.14 -0.75
CA ILE A 11 -1.11 -2.37 -1.77
C ILE A 11 -0.15 -2.12 -2.91
N VAL A 12 -0.46 -2.71 -4.05
CA VAL A 12 0.34 -2.63 -5.26
C VAL A 12 -0.40 -1.79 -6.29
N GLU A 13 0.35 -0.99 -7.02
CA GLU A 13 -0.13 -0.36 -8.24
C GLU A 13 -0.49 -1.40 -9.31
N GLY A 14 -1.78 -1.46 -9.66
CA GLY A 14 -2.31 -2.36 -10.68
C GLY A 14 -1.87 -1.92 -12.07
N GLY A 15 -0.92 -2.64 -12.66
CA GLY A 15 -0.36 -2.41 -13.99
C GLY A 15 -1.32 -2.61 -15.19
N CYS A 16 -2.61 -2.33 -15.05
CA CYS A 16 -3.57 -2.38 -16.16
C CYS A 16 -4.18 -1.01 -16.51
N GLY A 17 -3.98 0.03 -15.69
CA GLY A 17 -4.41 1.41 -15.98
C GLY A 17 -3.32 2.28 -16.62
N THR A 18 -2.04 1.96 -16.37
CA THR A 18 -0.92 2.86 -16.70
C THR A 18 -0.07 2.44 -17.89
N ILE A 19 -0.44 1.38 -18.61
CA ILE A 19 0.27 1.01 -19.85
C ILE A 19 0.18 2.13 -20.91
N LEU A 20 -0.73 3.11 -20.76
CA LEU A 20 -0.92 4.19 -21.73
C LEU A 20 -0.39 5.58 -21.32
N LEU A 21 -0.16 5.89 -20.05
CA LEU A 21 0.15 7.27 -19.62
C LEU A 21 1.10 7.35 -18.41
N GLY A 22 2.38 7.03 -18.65
CA GLY A 22 3.55 7.83 -18.23
C GLY A 22 3.89 8.12 -16.76
N SER A 23 2.98 8.01 -15.79
CA SER A 23 3.30 8.12 -14.37
C SER A 23 2.13 7.62 -13.53
N SER A 24 2.17 6.36 -13.11
CA SER A 24 1.35 5.92 -12.01
C SER A 24 2.23 5.92 -10.78
N GLY A 25 1.95 6.86 -9.88
CA GLY A 25 2.42 6.79 -8.51
C GLY A 25 1.41 6.00 -7.69
N LEU A 26 1.85 5.51 -6.52
CA LEU A 26 0.98 4.81 -5.56
C LEU A 26 -0.40 5.49 -5.44
N PRO A 27 -1.52 4.76 -5.60
CA PRO A 27 -2.85 5.34 -5.53
C PRO A 27 -3.19 5.75 -4.09
N MET A 28 -2.79 6.97 -3.70
CA MET A 28 -2.89 7.48 -2.33
C MET A 28 -4.33 7.41 -1.80
N GLN A 29 -5.31 7.81 -2.61
CA GLN A 29 -6.73 7.77 -2.24
C GLN A 29 -7.22 6.36 -1.88
N LYS A 30 -6.68 5.34 -2.58
CA LYS A 30 -7.01 3.94 -2.29
C LYS A 30 -6.38 3.49 -0.97
N ILE A 31 -5.15 3.91 -0.71
CA ILE A 31 -4.45 3.62 0.56
C ILE A 31 -5.19 4.28 1.73
N GLU A 32 -5.57 5.54 1.60
CA GLU A 32 -6.34 6.28 2.61
C GLU A 32 -7.70 5.61 2.87
N ALA A 33 -8.43 5.22 1.82
CA ALA A 33 -9.71 4.52 1.97
C ALA A 33 -9.57 3.18 2.69
N GLU A 34 -8.55 2.38 2.34
CA GLU A 34 -8.27 1.11 3.00
C GLU A 34 -7.87 1.32 4.48
N LEU A 35 -6.98 2.27 4.76
CA LEU A 35 -6.57 2.61 6.13
C LEU A 35 -7.73 3.07 6.99
N ASN A 36 -8.61 3.94 6.44
CA ASN A 36 -9.80 4.40 7.15
C ASN A 36 -10.75 3.25 7.49
N LYS A 37 -10.93 2.30 6.56
CA LYS A 37 -11.71 1.09 6.81
C LYS A 37 -11.10 0.25 7.95
N TYR A 38 -9.79 0.01 7.92
CA TYR A 38 -9.12 -0.72 8.99
C TYR A 38 -9.17 0.02 10.33
N ALA A 39 -9.08 1.34 10.32
CA ALA A 39 -9.22 2.16 11.52
C ALA A 39 -10.63 2.05 12.13
N GLN A 40 -11.68 2.03 11.31
CA GLN A 40 -13.06 1.75 11.75
C GLN A 40 -13.21 0.36 12.38
N ASP A 41 -12.48 -0.62 11.87
CA ASP A 41 -12.42 -1.99 12.41
C ASP A 41 -11.55 -2.10 13.69
N GLY A 42 -10.97 -1.00 14.17
CA GLY A 42 -10.16 -0.93 15.39
C GLY A 42 -8.68 -1.28 15.22
N TRP A 43 -8.18 -1.34 13.97
CA TRP A 43 -6.77 -1.56 13.70
C TRP A 43 -5.99 -0.23 13.74
N GLN A 44 -4.75 -0.27 14.21
CA GLN A 44 -3.85 0.87 14.24
C GLN A 44 -2.65 0.64 13.32
N MET A 45 -2.26 1.65 12.56
CA MET A 45 -1.05 1.59 11.75
C MET A 45 0.19 1.63 12.64
N VAL A 46 1.00 0.56 12.58
CA VAL A 46 2.23 0.40 13.36
C VAL A 46 3.44 0.78 12.53
N PHE A 47 3.46 0.38 11.26
CA PHE A 47 4.58 0.61 10.37
C PHE A 47 4.08 0.69 8.92
N GLN A 48 4.69 1.56 8.13
CA GLN A 48 4.46 1.67 6.70
C GLN A 48 5.80 1.82 6.00
N VAL A 49 5.99 1.07 4.92
CA VAL A 49 7.11 1.24 4.00
C VAL A 49 6.60 1.30 2.57
N ILE A 50 7.20 2.20 1.79
CA ILE A 50 6.97 2.30 0.35
C ILE A 50 8.17 1.65 -0.33
N GLU A 51 7.88 0.64 -1.15
CA GLU A 51 8.87 -0.03 -1.98
C GLU A 51 8.79 0.51 -3.40
N HIS A 52 9.93 1.00 -3.89
CA HIS A 52 10.10 1.35 -5.30
C HIS A 52 10.89 0.23 -5.96
N LYS A 53 10.27 -0.50 -6.89
CA LYS A 53 10.91 -1.61 -7.59
C LYS A 53 10.93 -1.36 -9.09
N ARG A 54 12.10 -1.52 -9.70
CA ARG A 54 12.22 -1.53 -11.17
C ARG A 54 11.40 -2.70 -11.75
N PHE A 55 10.51 -2.38 -12.68
CA PHE A 55 9.68 -3.32 -13.41
C PHE A 55 10.06 -3.27 -14.89
N TRP A 56 10.55 -4.35 -15.48
CA TRP A 56 11.06 -4.34 -16.87
C TRP A 56 12.13 -3.25 -17.15
N LEU A 57 12.43 -2.98 -18.43
CA LEU A 57 13.56 -2.14 -18.85
C LEU A 57 13.35 -0.65 -18.53
N PHE A 58 12.10 -0.16 -18.61
CA PHE A 58 11.76 1.27 -18.46
C PHE A 58 10.59 1.54 -17.49
N TRP A 59 10.01 0.52 -16.85
CA TRP A 59 8.91 0.72 -15.91
C TRP A 59 9.42 0.65 -14.47
N SER A 60 8.73 1.33 -13.58
CA SER A 60 8.88 1.19 -12.13
C SER A 60 7.51 0.90 -11.57
N ARG A 61 7.47 0.08 -10.52
CA ARG A 61 6.25 -0.18 -9.77
C ARG A 61 6.48 0.18 -8.32
N GLU A 62 5.53 0.91 -7.77
CA GLU A 62 5.50 1.22 -6.36
C GLU A 62 4.54 0.27 -5.62
N ALA A 63 4.89 -0.05 -4.37
CA ALA A 63 4.05 -0.82 -3.47
C ALA A 63 4.12 -0.24 -2.07
N ALA A 64 2.98 -0.15 -1.39
CA ALA A 64 2.92 0.17 0.03
C ALA A 64 2.73 -1.13 0.83
N ILE A 65 3.62 -1.37 1.76
CA ILE A 65 3.50 -2.43 2.76
C ILE A 65 3.16 -1.76 4.08
N ILE A 66 1.98 -2.08 4.60
CA ILE A 66 1.42 -1.47 5.80
C ILE A 66 1.21 -2.57 6.83
N THR A 67 1.81 -2.40 8.00
CA THR A 67 1.60 -3.27 9.15
C THR A 67 0.62 -2.59 10.11
N LEU A 68 -0.47 -3.29 10.37
CA LEU A 68 -1.52 -2.92 11.30
C LEU A 68 -1.40 -3.77 12.58
N GLY A 69 -1.72 -3.18 13.73
CA GLY A 69 -1.78 -3.85 15.02
C GLY A 69 -3.13 -3.63 15.68
N ARG A 70 -3.63 -4.64 16.40
CA ARG A 70 -4.85 -4.57 17.21
C ARG A 70 -4.64 -5.21 18.57
#